data_AF-A0A4Z0M5W6-F1
#
_entry.id   AF-A0A4Z0M5W6-F1
#
_cell.length_a   1.000
_cell.length_b   1.000
_cell.length_c   1.000
_cell.angle_alpha   90.00
_cell.angle_beta   90.00
_cell.angle_gamma   90.00
#
_symmetry.space_group_name_H-M   'P 1'
#
loop_
_entity.id
_entity.type
_entity.pdbx_description
1 polymer ?
#
loop_
_entity_poly.entity_id
_entity_poly.type
_entity_poly.pdbx_seq_one_letter_code
_entity_poly.pdbx_strand_id
1 'polypeptide(L)'
;MTEQAQDAVPSGVIYPDVLHPMRDSSDKCENAPELKQRLAEDGYLLFRDVLDKDKLLALRAKITDVLAEVRWIAGGAEKMKAKVTGLAYREGEDRYFDAHDKLVRLEELYALAHDENLIRLMRNALGDSAFPHPLSITRLVFPGHPEITTPPHQDYRNNQGTTNLTASWIPLGDCRQQEGGLAVLEGSHRCGLLPIQYHLGPGNRGVVLPPAAKAMRWVSTDFRLGDVLLFPALTVHSALHNADPDHMRLSVDFRFQLEGEGVSPVCLEPHFGRYSWEEIYADWQSDQYKYYWKSKRYLPVQWDPTLLKLENDPIKQLYHDGMKFHKARNERLRKRQG
;
A
#
# COMPACT_ATOMS: atom_id res chain seq x y z
N MET A 1 -5.72 29.14 23.24
CA MET A 1 -6.01 28.52 21.93
C MET A 1 -4.76 28.68 21.09
N THR A 2 -3.87 27.69 21.12
CA THR A 2 -2.66 27.68 20.32
C THR A 2 -3.02 27.09 18.96
N GLU A 3 -3.10 27.98 17.98
CA GLU A 3 -3.18 27.67 16.55
C GLU A 3 -1.97 26.78 16.21
N GLN A 4 -2.23 25.51 15.91
CA GLN A 4 -1.19 24.62 15.38
C GLN A 4 -0.84 25.15 14.00
N ALA A 5 0.40 25.63 13.84
CA ALA A 5 0.94 25.95 12.54
C ALA A 5 0.88 24.68 11.69
N GLN A 6 -0.03 24.66 10.71
CA GLN A 6 0.02 23.68 9.63
C GLN A 6 1.24 24.04 8.78
N ASP A 7 2.32 23.28 8.92
CA ASP A 7 3.47 23.38 8.03
C ASP A 7 2.97 23.23 6.58
N ALA A 8 3.38 24.15 5.72
CA ALA A 8 3.00 24.14 4.32
C ALA A 8 3.42 22.80 3.67
N VAL A 9 2.47 22.16 3.00
CA VAL A 9 2.71 20.90 2.31
C VAL A 9 3.81 21.10 1.26
N PRO A 10 4.89 20.28 1.24
CA PRO A 10 5.99 20.45 0.28
C PRO A 10 5.49 20.45 -1.17
N SER A 11 6.10 21.27 -2.02
CA SER A 11 5.78 21.31 -3.46
C SER A 11 5.87 19.90 -4.08
N GLY A 12 4.77 19.40 -4.65
CA GLY A 12 4.70 18.06 -5.27
C GLY A 12 3.79 17.07 -4.55
N VAL A 13 3.22 17.41 -3.41
CA VAL A 13 2.16 16.61 -2.77
C VAL A 13 0.82 16.84 -3.47
N ILE A 14 0.14 15.76 -3.82
CA ILE A 14 -1.01 15.76 -4.76
C ILE A 14 -2.35 15.58 -4.03
N TYR A 15 -2.36 15.51 -2.69
CA TYR A 15 -3.58 15.53 -1.88
C TYR A 15 -3.76 16.92 -1.24
N PRO A 16 -5.01 17.37 -0.99
CA PRO A 16 -5.31 18.71 -0.50
C PRO A 16 -4.83 18.94 0.92
N ASP A 17 -4.65 20.21 1.28
CA ASP A 17 -4.17 20.65 2.58
C ASP A 17 -5.12 20.28 3.74
N VAL A 18 -6.37 19.93 3.43
CA VAL A 18 -7.40 19.58 4.41
C VAL A 18 -7.75 18.09 4.32
N LEU A 19 -7.49 17.38 5.41
CA LEU A 19 -7.92 16.00 5.62
C LEU A 19 -9.12 15.97 6.56
N HIS A 20 -10.13 15.18 6.19
CA HIS A 20 -11.30 14.90 7.02
C HIS A 20 -11.13 13.58 7.78
N PRO A 21 -11.77 13.42 8.95
CA PRO A 21 -11.70 12.16 9.68
C PRO A 21 -12.42 11.03 8.93
N MET A 22 -11.78 9.87 8.86
CA MET A 22 -12.42 8.63 8.38
C MET A 22 -13.54 8.16 9.31
N ARG A 23 -14.60 7.59 8.73
CA ARG A 23 -15.68 6.91 9.45
C ARG A 23 -15.23 5.54 9.94
N ASP A 24 -15.27 5.33 11.25
CA ASP A 24 -15.03 4.02 11.87
C ASP A 24 -16.21 3.07 11.59
N SER A 25 -15.89 1.85 11.14
CA SER A 25 -16.84 0.78 10.83
C SER A 25 -16.70 -0.45 11.72
N SER A 26 -15.90 -0.36 12.79
CA SER A 26 -15.68 -1.45 13.76
C SER A 26 -16.97 -1.93 14.41
N ASP A 27 -17.90 -1.03 14.72
CA ASP A 27 -19.20 -1.37 15.35
C ASP A 27 -20.14 -2.15 14.42
N LYS A 28 -19.81 -2.23 13.13
CA LYS A 28 -20.57 -2.94 12.09
C LYS A 28 -19.84 -4.15 11.54
N CYS A 29 -18.73 -4.58 12.16
CA CYS A 29 -17.92 -5.69 11.64
C CYS A 29 -18.73 -6.98 11.35
N GLU A 30 -19.80 -7.24 12.09
CA GLU A 30 -20.70 -8.39 11.91
C GLU A 30 -22.00 -8.08 11.13
N ASN A 31 -22.17 -6.85 10.62
CA ASN A 31 -23.35 -6.43 9.85
C ASN A 31 -23.01 -6.29 8.36
N ALA A 32 -23.03 -7.41 7.64
CA ALA A 32 -22.70 -7.45 6.22
C ALA A 32 -23.50 -6.47 5.33
N PRO A 33 -24.85 -6.34 5.45
CA PRO A 33 -25.60 -5.34 4.69
C PRO A 33 -25.10 -3.90 4.89
N GLU A 34 -24.84 -3.51 6.14
CA GLU A 34 -24.36 -2.17 6.47
C GLU A 34 -22.94 -1.93 5.96
N LEU A 35 -22.04 -2.92 6.07
CA LEU A 35 -20.68 -2.81 5.51
C LEU A 35 -20.69 -2.66 4.00
N LYS A 36 -21.54 -3.44 3.30
CA LYS A 36 -21.72 -3.31 1.84
C LYS A 36 -22.24 -1.95 1.45
N GLN A 37 -23.21 -1.43 2.20
CA GLN A 37 -23.75 -0.10 1.98
C GLN A 37 -22.67 0.98 2.18
N ARG A 38 -21.94 0.96 3.29
CA ARG A 38 -20.84 1.91 3.56
C ARG A 38 -19.75 1.84 2.51
N LEU A 39 -19.32 0.65 2.10
CA LEU A 39 -18.33 0.49 1.04
C LEU A 39 -18.84 1.08 -0.29
N ALA A 40 -20.12 0.89 -0.62
CA ALA A 40 -20.74 1.46 -1.81
C ALA A 40 -20.86 3.00 -1.75
N GLU A 41 -21.13 3.58 -0.58
CA GLU A 41 -21.29 5.02 -0.33
C GLU A 41 -19.94 5.75 -0.21
N ASP A 42 -19.03 5.25 0.60
CA ASP A 42 -17.81 5.95 1.02
C ASP A 42 -16.59 5.51 0.21
N GLY A 43 -16.62 4.31 -0.40
CA GLY A 43 -15.49 3.76 -1.17
C GLY A 43 -14.35 3.25 -0.29
N TYR A 44 -14.56 3.14 1.02
CA TYR A 44 -13.65 2.53 1.96
C TYR A 44 -14.39 1.99 3.20
N LEU A 45 -13.71 1.17 3.99
CA LEU A 45 -14.11 0.77 5.34
C LEU A 45 -12.89 0.80 6.26
N LEU A 46 -12.97 1.54 7.37
CA LEU A 46 -11.95 1.55 8.41
C LEU A 46 -12.41 0.68 9.59
N PHE A 47 -11.54 -0.23 10.04
CA PHE A 47 -11.72 -1.06 11.22
C PHE A 47 -10.57 -0.83 12.20
N ARG A 48 -10.90 -0.71 13.48
CA ARG A 48 -9.96 -0.40 14.56
C ARG A 48 -9.67 -1.63 15.39
N ASP A 49 -8.39 -1.85 15.63
CA ASP A 49 -7.91 -2.87 16.57
C ASP A 49 -8.53 -4.27 16.37
N VAL A 50 -8.60 -4.71 15.11
CA VAL A 50 -9.27 -5.97 14.72
C VAL A 50 -8.30 -7.12 14.47
N LEU A 51 -7.03 -6.83 14.19
CA LEU A 51 -6.01 -7.85 13.98
C LEU A 51 -5.20 -8.11 15.25
N ASP A 52 -4.76 -9.36 15.39
CA ASP A 52 -3.86 -9.77 16.47
C ASP A 52 -2.53 -9.03 16.36
N LYS A 53 -2.27 -8.17 17.35
CA LYS A 53 -1.07 -7.34 17.43
C LYS A 53 0.20 -8.17 17.53
N ASP A 54 0.16 -9.36 18.14
CA ASP A 54 1.34 -10.21 18.25
C ASP A 54 1.77 -10.75 16.89
N LYS A 55 0.81 -11.15 16.04
CA LYS A 55 1.10 -11.54 14.64
C LYS A 55 1.68 -10.39 13.84
N LEU A 56 1.13 -9.18 13.99
CA LEU A 56 1.64 -7.99 13.30
C LEU A 56 3.05 -7.61 13.76
N LEU A 57 3.33 -7.68 15.07
CA LEU A 57 4.65 -7.42 15.63
C LEU A 57 5.67 -8.50 15.23
N ALA A 58 5.27 -9.76 15.14
CA ALA A 58 6.11 -10.84 14.64
C ALA A 58 6.52 -10.61 13.17
N LEU A 59 5.56 -10.24 12.31
CA LEU A 59 5.86 -9.85 10.93
C LEU A 59 6.76 -8.61 10.89
N ARG A 60 6.46 -7.56 11.67
CA ARG A 60 7.30 -6.36 11.77
C ARG A 60 8.73 -6.72 12.15
N ALA A 61 8.92 -7.60 13.13
CA ALA A 61 10.25 -8.05 13.56
C ALA A 61 11.05 -8.64 12.40
N LYS A 62 10.45 -9.59 11.64
CA LYS A 62 11.10 -10.19 10.46
C LYS A 62 11.41 -9.17 9.37
N ILE A 63 10.49 -8.26 9.08
CA ILE A 63 10.73 -7.19 8.11
C ILE A 63 11.90 -6.31 8.58
N THR A 64 11.91 -5.89 9.83
CA THR A 64 12.99 -5.04 10.36
C THR A 64 14.33 -5.77 10.45
N ASP A 65 14.35 -7.10 10.63
CA ASP A 65 15.57 -7.90 10.53
C ASP A 65 16.16 -7.83 9.12
N VAL A 66 15.33 -8.02 8.09
CA VAL A 66 15.75 -7.87 6.69
C VAL A 66 16.28 -6.46 6.42
N LEU A 67 15.53 -5.43 6.83
CA LEU A 67 15.91 -4.03 6.60
C LEU A 67 17.22 -3.65 7.33
N ALA A 68 17.46 -4.20 8.52
CA ALA A 68 18.71 -4.00 9.25
C ALA A 68 19.87 -4.77 8.58
N GLU A 69 19.63 -5.99 8.10
CA GLU A 69 20.62 -6.79 7.36
C GLU A 69 21.13 -6.04 6.13
N VAL A 70 20.22 -5.43 5.35
CA VAL A 70 20.56 -4.63 4.17
C VAL A 70 20.93 -3.17 4.50
N ARG A 71 21.03 -2.83 5.79
CA ARG A 71 21.48 -1.53 6.33
C ARG A 71 20.62 -0.33 5.94
N TRP A 72 19.33 -0.55 5.70
CA TRP A 72 18.38 0.55 5.51
C TRP A 72 18.05 1.22 6.84
N ILE A 73 17.98 0.42 7.91
CA ILE A 73 17.67 0.86 9.27
C ILE A 73 18.74 0.40 10.27
N ALA A 74 18.70 0.97 11.47
CA ALA A 74 19.49 0.54 12.62
C ALA A 74 19.09 -0.89 13.04
N GLY A 75 20.09 -1.69 13.41
CA GLY A 75 19.90 -3.05 13.93
C GLY A 75 19.83 -3.13 15.46
N GLY A 76 19.95 -4.35 15.99
CA GLY A 76 20.00 -4.59 17.43
C GLY A 76 18.71 -4.22 18.15
N ALA A 77 18.84 -3.64 19.35
CA ALA A 77 17.69 -3.26 20.20
C ALA A 77 16.76 -2.22 19.55
N GLU A 78 17.26 -1.46 18.56
CA GLU A 78 16.52 -0.37 17.92
C GLU A 78 15.79 -0.79 16.63
N LYS A 79 15.97 -2.03 16.14
CA LYS A 79 15.42 -2.45 14.84
C LYS A 79 13.92 -2.24 14.71
N MET A 80 13.19 -2.48 15.80
CA MET A 80 11.72 -2.36 15.82
C MET A 80 11.25 -0.91 15.66
N LYS A 81 12.10 0.08 15.90
CA LYS A 81 11.80 1.50 15.63
C LYS A 81 11.89 1.85 14.15
N ALA A 82 12.53 1.01 13.32
CA ALA A 82 12.76 1.26 11.90
C ALA A 82 13.48 2.59 11.62
N LYS A 83 14.42 2.98 12.50
CA LYS A 83 15.21 4.20 12.37
C LYS A 83 16.16 4.09 11.18
N VAL A 84 16.07 4.99 10.20
CA VAL A 84 16.86 4.91 8.97
C VAL A 84 18.34 5.28 9.21
N THR A 85 19.23 4.55 8.55
CA THR A 85 20.68 4.74 8.64
C THR A 85 21.33 5.15 7.31
N GLY A 86 20.63 4.95 6.19
CA GLY A 86 21.18 5.10 4.85
C GLY A 86 20.36 5.96 3.91
N LEU A 87 20.61 5.79 2.60
CA LEU A 87 19.86 6.41 1.52
C LEU A 87 18.46 5.80 1.41
N ALA A 88 17.47 6.60 1.02
CA ALA A 88 16.15 6.10 0.63
C ALA A 88 16.14 5.52 -0.77
N TYR A 89 15.73 4.26 -0.96
CA TYR A 89 15.66 3.61 -2.27
C TYR A 89 14.21 3.51 -2.77
N ARG A 90 13.99 3.69 -4.08
CA ARG A 90 12.67 3.55 -4.72
C ARG A 90 12.59 2.30 -5.59
N GLU A 91 11.36 1.87 -5.89
CA GLU A 91 11.07 0.79 -6.83
C GLU A 91 11.82 1.00 -8.17
N GLY A 92 12.50 -0.05 -8.64
CA GLY A 92 13.30 -0.02 -9.86
C GLY A 92 14.78 0.35 -9.68
N GLU A 93 15.23 0.71 -8.46
CA GLU A 93 16.66 0.75 -8.13
C GLU A 93 17.15 -0.65 -7.70
N ASP A 94 18.35 -1.08 -8.12
CA ASP A 94 18.90 -2.39 -7.71
C ASP A 94 18.93 -2.57 -6.20
N ARG A 95 19.31 -1.52 -5.47
CA ARG A 95 19.34 -1.51 -4.00
C ARG A 95 17.97 -1.66 -3.34
N TYR A 96 16.88 -1.32 -4.03
CA TYR A 96 15.53 -1.60 -3.55
C TYR A 96 15.28 -3.11 -3.45
N PHE A 97 15.79 -3.86 -4.43
CA PHE A 97 15.62 -5.31 -4.51
C PHE A 97 16.45 -6.06 -3.47
N ASP A 98 17.54 -5.48 -2.92
CA ASP A 98 18.26 -6.06 -1.77
C ASP A 98 17.29 -6.37 -0.60
N ALA A 99 16.33 -5.48 -0.34
CA ALA A 99 15.29 -5.69 0.67
C ALA A 99 14.11 -6.49 0.13
N HIS A 100 13.50 -6.06 -0.99
CA HIS A 100 12.27 -6.64 -1.52
C HIS A 100 12.40 -8.15 -1.76
N ASP A 101 13.50 -8.60 -2.35
CA ASP A 101 13.72 -10.01 -2.70
C ASP A 101 13.71 -10.94 -1.46
N LYS A 102 14.17 -10.43 -0.32
CA LYS A 102 14.13 -11.15 0.97
C LYS A 102 12.74 -11.11 1.61
N LEU A 103 12.06 -9.96 1.53
CA LEU A 103 10.75 -9.75 2.15
C LEU A 103 9.66 -10.61 1.53
N VAL A 104 9.65 -10.77 0.20
CA VAL A 104 8.66 -11.61 -0.51
C VAL A 104 8.83 -13.10 -0.24
N ARG A 105 9.84 -13.52 0.53
CA ARG A 105 10.02 -14.92 0.94
C ARG A 105 9.50 -15.20 2.35
N LEU A 106 9.09 -14.17 3.09
CA LEU A 106 8.60 -14.32 4.46
C LEU A 106 7.23 -15.00 4.48
N GLU A 107 7.14 -16.19 5.08
CA GLU A 107 5.89 -16.93 5.26
C GLU A 107 4.80 -16.10 5.96
N GLU A 108 5.17 -15.35 6.99
CA GLU A 108 4.26 -14.51 7.78
C GLU A 108 3.59 -13.41 6.96
N LEU A 109 4.24 -12.93 5.89
CA LEU A 109 3.64 -11.94 5.00
C LEU A 109 2.39 -12.51 4.34
N TYR A 110 2.48 -13.74 3.84
CA TYR A 110 1.38 -14.40 3.15
C TYR A 110 0.37 -15.00 4.13
N ALA A 111 0.83 -15.54 5.26
CA ALA A 111 -0.06 -16.05 6.30
C ALA A 111 -1.00 -14.94 6.84
N LEU A 112 -0.52 -13.70 6.93
CA LEU A 112 -1.34 -12.56 7.39
C LEU A 112 -2.51 -12.25 6.44
N ALA A 113 -2.37 -12.46 5.12
CA ALA A 113 -3.46 -12.30 4.16
C ALA A 113 -4.62 -13.28 4.43
N HIS A 114 -4.34 -14.39 5.14
CA HIS A 114 -5.28 -15.43 5.51
C HIS A 114 -5.73 -15.35 6.99
N ASP A 115 -5.41 -14.27 7.71
CA ASP A 115 -5.86 -14.11 9.09
C ASP A 115 -7.39 -14.21 9.20
N GLU A 116 -7.87 -14.93 10.20
CA GLU A 116 -9.30 -15.22 10.35
C GLU A 116 -10.16 -13.97 10.51
N ASN A 117 -9.66 -12.94 11.21
CA ASN A 117 -10.38 -11.68 11.36
C ASN A 117 -10.38 -10.90 10.04
N LEU A 118 -9.26 -10.87 9.31
CA LEU A 118 -9.20 -10.23 7.99
C LEU A 118 -10.13 -10.90 6.99
N ILE A 119 -10.14 -12.23 6.92
CA ILE A 119 -11.03 -13.01 6.05
C ILE A 119 -12.49 -12.80 6.45
N ARG A 120 -12.83 -12.75 7.75
CA ARG A 120 -14.19 -12.46 8.21
C ARG A 120 -14.64 -11.07 7.75
N LEU A 121 -13.82 -10.04 7.92
CA LEU A 121 -14.13 -8.68 7.46
C LEU A 121 -14.33 -8.63 5.94
N MET A 122 -13.47 -9.28 5.17
CA MET A 122 -13.59 -9.37 3.72
C MET A 122 -14.87 -10.08 3.28
N ARG A 123 -15.24 -11.18 3.93
CA ARG A 123 -16.48 -11.91 3.63
C ARG A 123 -17.72 -11.11 3.98
N ASN A 124 -17.72 -10.39 5.10
CA ASN A 124 -18.84 -9.53 5.47
C ASN A 124 -18.96 -8.32 4.51
N ALA A 125 -17.83 -7.75 4.07
CA ALA A 125 -17.80 -6.61 3.15
C ALA A 125 -18.13 -6.99 1.70
N LEU A 126 -17.72 -8.16 1.20
CA LEU A 126 -17.85 -8.55 -0.21
C LEU A 126 -18.83 -9.72 -0.39
N GLY A 127 -18.59 -10.81 0.33
CA GLY A 127 -19.38 -12.05 0.29
C GLY A 127 -18.55 -13.28 0.69
N ASP A 128 -19.22 -14.38 1.01
CA ASP A 128 -18.63 -15.56 1.65
C ASP A 128 -17.48 -16.22 0.87
N SER A 129 -17.45 -16.06 -0.45
CA SER A 129 -16.40 -16.63 -1.30
C SER A 129 -15.16 -15.75 -1.43
N ALA A 130 -15.07 -14.63 -0.70
CA ALA A 130 -13.90 -13.75 -0.74
C ALA A 130 -12.62 -14.51 -0.40
N PHE A 131 -11.59 -14.33 -1.22
CA PHE A 131 -10.25 -14.92 -1.03
C PHE A 131 -9.16 -13.92 -1.41
N PRO A 132 -7.99 -13.97 -0.75
CA PRO A 132 -6.87 -13.11 -1.12
C PRO A 132 -6.28 -13.51 -2.48
N HIS A 133 -5.60 -12.59 -3.12
CA HIS A 133 -4.65 -12.87 -4.19
C HIS A 133 -3.33 -13.34 -3.56
N PRO A 134 -2.57 -14.23 -4.22
CA PRO A 134 -1.29 -14.65 -3.69
C PRO A 134 -0.23 -13.54 -3.73
N LEU A 135 -0.32 -12.60 -4.68
CA LEU A 135 0.55 -11.43 -4.72
C LEU A 135 0.30 -10.54 -3.49
N SER A 136 1.33 -10.43 -2.65
CA SER A 136 1.35 -9.60 -1.43
C SER A 136 2.37 -8.48 -1.55
N ILE A 137 2.08 -7.31 -0.96
CA ILE A 137 2.97 -6.14 -1.07
C ILE A 137 3.34 -5.59 0.30
N THR A 138 4.63 -5.38 0.55
CA THR A 138 5.15 -4.56 1.64
C THR A 138 5.35 -3.13 1.16
N ARG A 139 4.96 -2.13 1.96
CA ARG A 139 5.23 -0.71 1.69
C ARG A 139 6.25 -0.18 2.69
N LEU A 140 7.37 0.27 2.16
CA LEU A 140 8.56 0.71 2.91
C LEU A 140 8.77 2.21 2.66
N VAL A 141 8.13 3.07 3.45
CA VAL A 141 8.12 4.52 3.19
C VAL A 141 9.19 5.22 4.02
N PHE A 142 10.21 5.74 3.33
CA PHE A 142 11.27 6.52 3.95
C PHE A 142 10.81 7.91 4.40
N PRO A 143 11.32 8.42 5.53
CA PRO A 143 11.05 9.79 5.98
C PRO A 143 11.70 10.84 5.08
N GLY A 144 11.03 11.97 4.85
CA GLY A 144 11.63 13.14 4.18
C GLY A 144 11.88 12.99 2.67
N HIS A 145 11.21 12.05 2.00
CA HIS A 145 11.28 11.85 0.54
C HIS A 145 9.90 11.94 -0.14
N PRO A 146 9.29 13.14 -0.18
CA PRO A 146 7.96 13.32 -0.79
C PRO A 146 7.93 12.94 -2.27
N GLU A 147 9.04 13.08 -2.99
CA GLU A 147 9.11 12.86 -4.44
C GLU A 147 8.82 11.41 -4.87
N ILE A 148 9.08 10.45 -3.97
CA ILE A 148 8.87 9.02 -4.21
C ILE A 148 7.70 8.45 -3.39
N THR A 149 6.92 9.32 -2.75
CA THR A 149 5.70 8.90 -2.04
C THR A 149 4.68 8.38 -3.04
N THR A 150 3.91 7.35 -2.67
CA THR A 150 2.83 6.82 -3.53
C THR A 150 1.83 7.92 -3.84
N PRO A 151 1.69 8.34 -5.12
CA PRO A 151 0.78 9.41 -5.49
C PRO A 151 -0.68 8.93 -5.39
N PRO A 152 -1.66 9.84 -5.52
CA PRO A 152 -3.03 9.47 -5.83
C PRO A 152 -3.06 8.49 -6.99
N HIS A 153 -3.66 7.32 -6.79
CA HIS A 153 -3.78 6.28 -7.81
C HIS A 153 -5.00 5.39 -7.54
N GLN A 154 -5.32 4.55 -8.53
CA GLN A 154 -6.32 3.48 -8.44
C GLN A 154 -5.62 2.14 -8.66
N ASP A 155 -5.89 1.16 -7.81
CA ASP A 155 -5.27 -0.16 -7.87
C ASP A 155 -5.62 -0.92 -9.17
N TYR A 156 -6.76 -0.63 -9.80
CA TYR A 156 -7.25 -1.36 -10.96
C TYR A 156 -6.24 -1.44 -12.11
N ARG A 157 -5.48 -0.38 -12.41
CA ARG A 157 -4.54 -0.40 -13.55
C ARG A 157 -3.40 -1.41 -13.37
N ASN A 158 -2.97 -1.62 -12.13
CA ASN A 158 -1.86 -2.51 -11.80
C ASN A 158 -2.30 -3.97 -11.59
N ASN A 159 -3.60 -4.20 -11.33
CA ASN A 159 -4.14 -5.54 -11.04
C ASN A 159 -5.01 -6.07 -12.20
N GLN A 160 -5.89 -5.23 -12.75
CA GLN A 160 -6.92 -5.60 -13.73
C GLN A 160 -7.81 -6.75 -13.23
N GLY A 161 -8.58 -7.40 -14.11
CA GLY A 161 -9.58 -8.38 -13.69
C GLY A 161 -10.89 -7.68 -13.28
N THR A 162 -11.42 -8.04 -12.10
CA THR A 162 -12.64 -7.42 -11.58
C THR A 162 -12.39 -6.02 -11.00
N THR A 163 -13.32 -5.09 -11.24
CA THR A 163 -13.32 -3.78 -10.57
C THR A 163 -13.78 -3.86 -9.12
N ASN A 164 -14.36 -4.99 -8.69
CA ASN A 164 -14.75 -5.24 -7.29
C ASN A 164 -13.58 -5.73 -6.42
N LEU A 165 -12.39 -5.92 -7.02
CA LEU A 165 -11.17 -6.22 -6.28
C LEU A 165 -11.01 -5.19 -5.15
N THR A 166 -10.83 -5.67 -3.93
CA THR A 166 -10.74 -4.82 -2.74
C THR A 166 -9.41 -5.04 -2.07
N ALA A 167 -8.67 -3.95 -1.86
CA ALA A 167 -7.42 -3.98 -1.13
C ALA A 167 -7.69 -3.87 0.38
N SER A 168 -6.88 -4.54 1.19
CA SER A 168 -6.69 -4.24 2.61
C SER A 168 -5.32 -3.60 2.80
N TRP A 169 -5.27 -2.45 3.46
CA TRP A 169 -4.06 -1.80 3.92
C TRP A 169 -3.95 -1.93 5.45
N ILE A 170 -2.80 -2.36 5.94
CA ILE A 170 -2.58 -2.67 7.36
C ILE A 170 -1.23 -2.08 7.80
N PRO A 171 -1.21 -1.16 8.79
CA PRO A 171 0.02 -0.64 9.32
C PRO A 171 0.71 -1.69 10.21
N LEU A 172 2.04 -1.78 10.13
CA LEU A 172 2.82 -2.67 10.99
C LEU A 172 3.38 -1.94 12.21
N GLY A 173 2.69 -0.89 12.67
CA GLY A 173 3.04 -0.04 13.80
C GLY A 173 2.05 1.11 13.88
N ASP A 174 2.07 1.87 14.97
CA ASP A 174 1.28 3.11 15.01
C ASP A 174 1.76 4.07 13.91
N CYS A 175 0.81 4.75 13.28
CA CYS A 175 1.07 5.59 12.13
C CYS A 175 0.11 6.79 12.12
N ARG A 176 0.58 7.89 12.71
CA ARG A 176 -0.09 9.19 12.64
C ARG A 176 -0.13 9.69 11.19
N GLN A 177 -1.06 10.58 10.87
CA GLN A 177 -1.19 11.12 9.51
C GLN A 177 0.13 11.70 8.98
N GLN A 178 0.86 12.44 9.82
CA GLN A 178 2.16 13.04 9.49
C GLN A 178 3.29 12.02 9.28
N GLU A 179 3.12 10.76 9.69
CA GLU A 179 4.10 9.68 9.54
C GLU A 179 3.89 8.89 8.24
N GLY A 180 3.06 9.41 7.33
CA GLY A 180 2.85 8.83 6.01
C GLY A 180 1.83 7.70 5.98
N GLY A 181 0.72 7.86 6.74
CA GLY A 181 -0.46 7.01 6.67
C GLY A 181 -1.14 7.03 5.29
N LEU A 182 -2.34 6.47 5.18
CA LEU A 182 -3.09 6.46 3.92
C LEU A 182 -4.21 7.49 3.92
N ALA A 183 -4.41 8.17 2.79
CA ALA A 183 -5.56 9.01 2.54
C ALA A 183 -6.39 8.44 1.39
N VAL A 184 -7.71 8.57 1.51
CA VAL A 184 -8.69 8.10 0.53
C VAL A 184 -9.50 9.30 0.04
N LEU A 185 -9.74 9.39 -1.27
CA LEU A 185 -10.71 10.32 -1.81
C LEU A 185 -12.09 9.68 -1.72
N GLU A 186 -12.85 10.06 -0.69
CA GLU A 186 -14.13 9.45 -0.32
C GLU A 186 -15.12 9.47 -1.49
N GLY A 187 -15.65 8.29 -1.85
CA GLY A 187 -16.62 8.12 -2.94
C GLY A 187 -16.02 8.09 -4.35
N SER A 188 -14.70 8.20 -4.51
CA SER A 188 -14.05 8.32 -5.82
C SER A 188 -14.07 7.05 -6.67
N HIS A 189 -14.39 5.88 -6.10
CA HIS A 189 -14.61 4.64 -6.86
C HIS A 189 -15.74 4.77 -7.89
N ARG A 190 -16.67 5.71 -7.70
CA ARG A 190 -17.74 6.02 -8.65
C ARG A 190 -17.31 6.94 -9.80
N CYS A 191 -16.09 7.46 -9.79
CA CYS A 191 -15.56 8.29 -10.87
C CYS A 191 -15.11 7.49 -12.09
N GLY A 192 -15.23 6.15 -12.05
CA GLY A 192 -14.70 5.26 -13.07
C GLY A 192 -13.16 5.24 -13.06
N LEU A 193 -12.57 4.72 -14.13
CA LEU A 193 -11.12 4.66 -14.27
C LEU A 193 -10.57 6.01 -14.75
N LEU A 194 -9.80 6.69 -13.90
CA LEU A 194 -9.29 8.03 -14.17
C LEU A 194 -8.03 8.00 -15.04
N PRO A 195 -7.80 9.03 -15.90
CA PRO A 195 -6.57 9.17 -16.67
C PRO A 195 -5.34 9.25 -15.75
N ILE A 196 -4.19 8.89 -16.28
CA ILE A 196 -2.92 8.85 -15.55
C ILE A 196 -1.88 9.78 -16.17
N GLN A 197 -1.02 10.30 -15.31
CA GLN A 197 0.17 11.07 -15.65
C GLN A 197 1.39 10.45 -15.02
N TYR A 198 2.56 10.86 -15.50
CA TYR A 198 3.83 10.47 -14.90
C TYR A 198 3.95 10.98 -13.46
N HIS A 199 4.53 10.15 -12.59
CA HIS A 199 4.96 10.50 -11.23
C HIS A 199 6.22 9.68 -10.90
N LEU A 200 7.07 10.12 -9.96
CA LEU A 200 8.33 9.40 -9.65
C LEU A 200 8.14 8.25 -8.61
N GLY A 201 7.07 8.30 -7.83
CA GLY A 201 6.68 7.25 -6.88
C GLY A 201 6.31 5.90 -7.52
N PRO A 202 5.87 4.91 -6.71
CA PRO A 202 5.54 3.57 -7.15
C PRO A 202 4.73 3.48 -8.45
N GLY A 203 5.13 2.57 -9.33
CA GLY A 203 4.53 2.40 -10.66
C GLY A 203 4.80 3.53 -11.67
N ASN A 204 5.57 4.56 -11.30
CA ASN A 204 5.89 5.77 -12.08
C ASN A 204 4.66 6.54 -12.62
N ARG A 205 3.52 6.43 -11.94
CA ARG A 205 2.21 6.91 -12.43
C ARG A 205 1.35 7.42 -11.27
N GLY A 206 0.56 8.45 -11.52
CA GLY A 206 -0.51 8.91 -10.63
C GLY A 206 -1.75 9.31 -11.43
N VAL A 207 -2.92 9.33 -10.81
CA VAL A 207 -4.16 9.75 -11.48
C VAL A 207 -4.21 11.27 -11.65
N VAL A 208 -4.81 11.70 -12.75
CA VAL A 208 -5.19 13.09 -12.99
C VAL A 208 -6.63 13.27 -12.52
N LEU A 209 -6.81 14.02 -11.44
CA LEU A 209 -8.14 14.27 -10.89
C LEU A 209 -8.93 15.24 -11.77
N PRO A 210 -10.12 14.87 -12.29
CA PRO A 210 -10.99 15.84 -12.96
C PRO A 210 -11.50 16.89 -11.97
N PRO A 211 -11.97 18.08 -12.42
CA PRO A 211 -12.44 19.14 -11.54
C PRO A 211 -13.47 18.69 -10.49
N ALA A 212 -14.41 17.82 -10.87
CA ALA A 212 -15.39 17.26 -9.94
C ALA A 212 -14.73 16.46 -8.81
N ALA A 213 -13.71 15.64 -9.13
CA ALA A 213 -12.99 14.85 -8.14
C ALA A 213 -12.08 15.70 -7.24
N LYS A 214 -11.54 16.83 -7.75
CA LYS A 214 -10.75 17.77 -6.94
C LYS A 214 -11.58 18.44 -5.84
N ALA A 215 -12.90 18.53 -6.01
CA ALA A 215 -13.81 19.08 -5.00
C ALA A 215 -14.30 18.03 -3.99
N MET A 216 -13.93 16.75 -4.17
CA MET A 216 -14.29 15.68 -3.23
C MET A 216 -13.41 15.71 -1.98
N ARG A 217 -13.89 15.04 -0.92
CA ARG A 217 -13.23 15.05 0.39
C ARG A 217 -12.13 13.99 0.43
N TRP A 218 -10.93 14.41 0.82
CA TRP A 218 -9.90 13.49 1.24
C TRP A 218 -10.09 13.18 2.72
N VAL A 219 -10.16 11.89 3.05
CA VAL A 219 -10.28 11.39 4.42
C VAL A 219 -9.00 10.67 4.82
N SER A 220 -8.62 10.79 6.08
CA SER A 220 -7.54 10.04 6.70
C SER A 220 -7.77 9.94 8.22
N THR A 221 -6.83 9.30 8.90
CA THR A 221 -6.84 9.18 10.36
C THR A 221 -5.45 8.85 10.89
N ASP A 222 -5.26 9.00 12.19
CA ASP A 222 -4.12 8.39 12.87
C ASP A 222 -4.40 6.90 13.01
N PHE A 223 -3.69 6.10 12.23
CA PHE A 223 -3.78 4.64 12.24
C PHE A 223 -2.99 4.07 13.42
N ARG A 224 -3.44 2.92 13.93
CA ARG A 224 -2.80 2.20 15.02
C ARG A 224 -2.51 0.77 14.61
N LEU A 225 -1.55 0.14 15.29
CA LEU A 225 -1.31 -1.28 15.13
C LEU A 225 -2.61 -2.06 15.45
N GLY A 226 -3.02 -2.94 14.52
CA GLY A 226 -4.27 -3.70 14.61
C GLY A 226 -5.39 -3.14 13.73
N ASP A 227 -5.26 -1.91 13.22
CA ASP A 227 -6.23 -1.32 12.31
C ASP A 227 -6.17 -1.94 10.91
N VAL A 228 -7.30 -1.90 10.20
CA VAL A 228 -7.44 -2.37 8.82
C VAL A 228 -8.22 -1.33 8.03
N LEU A 229 -7.72 -0.94 6.86
CA LEU A 229 -8.42 -0.08 5.92
C LEU A 229 -8.72 -0.87 4.64
N LEU A 230 -9.98 -0.97 4.25
CA LEU A 230 -10.42 -1.61 3.01
C LEU A 230 -10.85 -0.59 1.99
N PHE A 231 -10.53 -0.80 0.71
CA PHE A 231 -11.02 0.04 -0.38
C PHE A 231 -11.03 -0.71 -1.74
N PRO A 232 -12.06 -0.50 -2.59
CA PRO A 232 -12.11 -1.10 -3.92
C PRO A 232 -11.03 -0.59 -4.87
N ALA A 233 -10.75 -1.33 -5.94
CA ALA A 233 -9.67 -1.07 -6.89
C ALA A 233 -9.79 0.27 -7.63
N LEU A 234 -11.00 0.83 -7.71
CA LEU A 234 -11.26 2.13 -8.32
C LEU A 234 -11.24 3.28 -7.30
N THR A 235 -11.09 3.03 -6.01
CA THR A 235 -10.96 4.11 -5.03
C THR A 235 -9.61 4.80 -5.21
N VAL A 236 -9.66 6.12 -5.44
CA VAL A 236 -8.46 6.94 -5.45
C VAL A 236 -7.93 7.05 -4.02
N HIS A 237 -6.67 6.66 -3.84
CA HIS A 237 -5.99 6.73 -2.57
C HIS A 237 -4.51 7.10 -2.77
N SER A 238 -3.88 7.61 -1.72
CA SER A 238 -2.50 8.10 -1.74
C SER A 238 -1.83 7.81 -0.40
N ALA A 239 -0.53 7.55 -0.42
CA ALA A 239 0.24 7.67 0.81
C ALA A 239 0.36 9.16 1.17
N LEU A 240 0.23 9.46 2.45
CA LEU A 240 0.64 10.74 3.01
C LEU A 240 2.18 10.82 3.02
N HIS A 241 2.71 12.03 3.00
CA HIS A 241 4.13 12.23 3.16
C HIS A 241 4.57 11.80 4.57
N ASN A 242 5.61 10.95 4.65
CA ASN A 242 6.24 10.64 5.93
C ASN A 242 7.18 11.79 6.33
N ALA A 243 6.67 12.66 7.19
CA ALA A 243 7.37 13.78 7.80
C ALA A 243 8.03 13.43 9.14
N ASP A 244 8.00 12.17 9.57
CA ASP A 244 8.84 11.73 10.69
C ASP A 244 10.31 12.06 10.39
N PRO A 245 11.09 12.54 11.37
CA PRO A 245 12.48 12.90 11.10
C PRO A 245 13.37 11.71 10.75
N ASP A 246 13.09 10.50 11.24
CA ASP A 246 14.07 9.43 11.35
C ASP A 246 13.54 8.00 11.11
N HIS A 247 12.24 7.78 11.06
CA HIS A 247 11.68 6.42 11.05
C HIS A 247 10.93 6.12 9.75
N MET A 248 11.09 4.88 9.26
CA MET A 248 10.28 4.39 8.15
C MET A 248 8.86 4.06 8.62
N ARG A 249 7.87 4.36 7.76
CA ARG A 249 6.54 3.75 7.89
C ARG A 249 6.53 2.41 7.18
N LEU A 250 6.11 1.39 7.91
CA LEU A 250 5.99 0.02 7.42
C LEU A 250 4.50 -0.38 7.41
N SER A 251 4.03 -0.88 6.27
CA SER A 251 2.69 -1.44 6.14
C SER A 251 2.69 -2.58 5.13
N VAL A 252 1.59 -3.33 5.09
CA VAL A 252 1.34 -4.32 4.04
C VAL A 252 0.02 -4.03 3.36
N ASP A 253 -0.09 -4.44 2.11
CA ASP A 253 -1.36 -4.46 1.42
C ASP A 253 -1.60 -5.73 0.62
N PHE A 254 -2.79 -6.29 0.81
CA PHE A 254 -3.29 -7.53 0.21
C PHE A 254 -4.53 -7.22 -0.61
N ARG A 255 -4.78 -7.97 -1.68
CA ARG A 255 -5.94 -7.77 -2.56
C ARG A 255 -6.84 -8.98 -2.47
N PHE A 256 -8.15 -8.76 -2.52
CA PHE A 256 -9.16 -9.79 -2.39
C PHE A 256 -10.20 -9.65 -3.49
N GLN A 257 -10.84 -10.76 -3.82
CA GLN A 257 -12.00 -10.79 -4.71
C GLN A 257 -12.91 -11.97 -4.36
N LEU A 258 -14.10 -12.03 -4.96
CA LEU A 258 -14.98 -13.17 -4.88
C LEU A 258 -14.58 -14.25 -5.89
N GLU A 259 -14.87 -15.51 -5.56
CA GLU A 259 -14.83 -16.59 -6.56
C GLU A 259 -15.83 -16.32 -7.69
N GLY A 260 -15.43 -16.68 -8.92
CA GLY A 260 -16.19 -16.47 -10.16
C GLY A 260 -15.90 -15.14 -10.84
N GLU A 261 -15.21 -14.21 -10.16
CA GLU A 261 -14.82 -12.92 -10.75
C GLU A 261 -13.56 -13.01 -11.62
N GLY A 262 -13.34 -11.97 -12.43
CA GLY A 262 -12.19 -11.86 -13.31
C GLY A 262 -10.86 -11.69 -12.57
N VAL A 263 -9.83 -12.43 -12.95
CA VAL A 263 -8.45 -12.32 -12.42
C VAL A 263 -7.49 -12.13 -13.59
N SER A 264 -6.62 -11.12 -13.52
CA SER A 264 -5.47 -11.06 -14.43
C SER A 264 -4.34 -11.99 -13.95
N PRO A 265 -3.64 -12.71 -14.85
CA PRO A 265 -2.53 -13.57 -14.47
C PRO A 265 -1.44 -12.87 -13.63
N VAL A 266 -1.21 -11.57 -13.82
CA VAL A 266 -0.20 -10.82 -13.06
C VAL A 266 -0.47 -10.86 -11.55
N CYS A 267 -1.74 -10.94 -11.13
CA CYS A 267 -2.11 -11.02 -9.71
C CYS A 267 -1.84 -12.40 -9.09
N LEU A 268 -1.60 -13.41 -9.93
CA LEU A 268 -1.33 -14.79 -9.53
C LEU A 268 0.17 -15.11 -9.51
N GLU A 269 1.01 -14.17 -9.96
CA GLU A 269 2.46 -14.31 -10.02
C GLU A 269 3.14 -13.50 -8.89
N PRO A 270 4.36 -13.87 -8.49
CA PRO A 270 5.12 -13.10 -7.51
C PRO A 270 5.38 -11.66 -7.95
N HIS A 271 5.38 -10.75 -6.97
CA HIS A 271 5.60 -9.32 -7.22
C HIS A 271 6.94 -9.07 -7.95
N PHE A 272 6.89 -8.33 -9.05
CA PHE A 272 8.00 -8.06 -9.98
C PHE A 272 8.58 -9.28 -10.73
N GLY A 273 8.05 -10.49 -10.54
CA GLY A 273 8.51 -11.69 -11.26
C GLY A 273 9.98 -12.04 -11.03
N ARG A 274 10.53 -11.67 -9.87
CA ARG A 274 11.94 -11.91 -9.52
C ARG A 274 12.22 -13.31 -9.00
N TYR A 275 11.18 -14.00 -8.56
CA TYR A 275 11.20 -15.39 -8.13
C TYR A 275 9.97 -16.12 -8.67
N SER A 276 10.11 -17.43 -8.79
CA SER A 276 9.00 -18.38 -8.87
C SER A 276 8.34 -18.59 -7.50
N TRP A 277 7.13 -19.16 -7.48
CA TRP A 277 6.48 -19.56 -6.23
C TRP A 277 7.26 -20.65 -5.50
N GLU A 278 7.87 -21.58 -6.24
CA GLU A 278 8.71 -22.64 -5.69
C GLU A 278 9.89 -22.06 -4.89
N GLU A 279 10.55 -21.02 -5.42
CA GLU A 279 11.66 -20.33 -4.74
C GLU A 279 11.20 -19.53 -3.52
N ILE A 280 10.02 -18.90 -3.58
CA ILE A 280 9.43 -18.18 -2.44
C ILE A 280 9.10 -19.14 -1.30
N TYR A 281 8.58 -20.32 -1.62
CA TYR A 281 8.13 -21.32 -0.67
C TYR A 281 9.23 -22.24 -0.14
N ALA A 282 10.46 -22.12 -0.66
CA ALA A 282 11.55 -23.05 -0.39
C ALA A 282 11.85 -23.24 1.11
N ASP A 283 11.73 -22.17 1.90
CA ASP A 283 12.07 -22.17 3.33
C ASP A 283 10.84 -22.10 4.26
N TRP A 284 9.63 -22.16 3.69
CA TRP A 284 8.39 -22.12 4.48
C TRP A 284 8.22 -23.40 5.29
N GLN A 285 7.74 -23.24 6.52
CA GLN A 285 7.52 -24.33 7.46
C GLN A 285 6.16 -25.01 7.26
N SER A 286 5.18 -24.29 6.69
CA SER A 286 3.85 -24.81 6.39
C SER A 286 3.54 -24.78 4.89
N ASP A 287 2.85 -25.81 4.40
CA ASP A 287 2.29 -25.86 3.05
C ASP A 287 0.87 -25.29 2.97
N GLN A 288 0.26 -24.93 4.11
CA GLN A 288 -1.17 -24.58 4.24
C GLN A 288 -1.65 -23.53 3.22
N TYR A 289 -0.81 -22.54 2.92
CA TYR A 289 -1.14 -21.43 2.00
C TYR A 289 -0.36 -21.48 0.69
N LYS A 290 0.36 -22.57 0.40
CA LYS A 290 1.02 -22.71 -0.89
C LYS A 290 -0.02 -23.03 -1.97
N TYR A 291 -0.02 -22.26 -3.05
CA TYR A 291 -0.89 -22.49 -4.21
C TYR A 291 -2.40 -22.56 -3.95
N TYR A 292 -2.90 -22.06 -2.81
CA TYR A 292 -4.32 -22.17 -2.44
C TYR A 292 -5.27 -21.60 -3.51
N TRP A 293 -4.82 -20.59 -4.26
CA TRP A 293 -5.63 -19.96 -5.30
C TRP A 293 -5.91 -20.91 -6.46
N LYS A 294 -5.07 -21.93 -6.71
CA LYS A 294 -5.30 -22.92 -7.78
C LYS A 294 -6.57 -23.74 -7.55
N SER A 295 -7.08 -23.80 -6.31
CA SER A 295 -8.34 -24.47 -5.99
C SER A 295 -9.56 -23.53 -6.03
N LYS A 296 -9.37 -22.25 -6.37
CA LYS A 296 -10.43 -21.24 -6.42
C LYS A 296 -10.99 -21.14 -7.84
N ARG A 297 -12.26 -20.73 -7.94
CA ARG A 297 -12.90 -20.47 -9.23
C ARG A 297 -12.73 -18.99 -9.58
N TYR A 298 -12.24 -18.70 -10.77
CA TYR A 298 -12.14 -17.35 -11.32
C TYR A 298 -12.08 -17.41 -12.84
N LEU A 299 -12.37 -16.27 -13.48
CA LEU A 299 -12.32 -16.14 -14.93
C LEU A 299 -11.01 -15.44 -15.31
N PRO A 300 -10.12 -16.05 -16.12
CA PRO A 300 -8.93 -15.36 -16.59
C PRO A 300 -9.31 -14.13 -17.41
N VAL A 301 -8.70 -12.99 -17.09
CA VAL A 301 -8.83 -11.75 -17.84
C VAL A 301 -7.50 -11.43 -18.49
N GLN A 302 -7.51 -11.25 -19.81
CA GLN A 302 -6.31 -10.89 -20.55
C GLN A 302 -5.80 -9.52 -20.07
N TRP A 303 -4.50 -9.45 -19.81
CA TRP A 303 -3.84 -8.20 -19.46
C TRP A 303 -3.88 -7.21 -20.63
N ASP A 304 -4.38 -6.01 -20.37
CA ASP A 304 -4.38 -4.88 -21.30
C ASP A 304 -3.26 -3.90 -20.93
N PRO A 305 -2.10 -3.91 -21.63
CA PRO A 305 -1.01 -2.99 -21.35
C PRO A 305 -1.35 -1.53 -21.71
N THR A 306 -2.38 -1.28 -22.51
CA THR A 306 -2.78 0.08 -22.90
C THR A 306 -3.34 0.87 -21.70
N LEU A 307 -3.85 0.18 -20.68
CA LEU A 307 -4.26 0.78 -19.40
C LEU A 307 -3.07 1.30 -18.57
N LEU A 308 -1.83 1.07 -18.97
CA LEU A 308 -0.64 1.66 -18.34
C LEU A 308 0.01 2.77 -19.18
N LYS A 309 -0.53 3.03 -20.37
CA LYS A 309 0.03 3.99 -21.32
C LYS A 309 -0.20 5.42 -20.81
N LEU A 310 0.90 6.18 -20.76
CA LEU A 310 0.87 7.62 -20.52
C LEU A 310 0.62 8.37 -21.83
N GLU A 311 -0.05 9.52 -21.75
CA GLU A 311 -0.31 10.37 -22.93
C GLU A 311 0.97 10.84 -23.62
N ASN A 312 2.02 11.11 -22.82
CA ASN A 312 3.34 11.54 -23.29
C ASN A 312 4.42 10.52 -22.90
N ASP A 313 5.49 10.45 -23.70
CA ASP A 313 6.66 9.64 -23.38
C ASP A 313 7.36 10.20 -22.12
N PRO A 314 7.34 9.46 -20.99
CA PRO A 314 7.87 9.97 -19.73
C PRO A 314 9.39 9.89 -19.65
N ILE A 315 10.12 9.26 -20.59
CA ILE A 315 11.54 8.91 -20.42
C ILE A 315 12.39 10.13 -20.04
N LYS A 316 12.18 11.27 -20.71
CA LYS A 316 12.91 12.51 -20.40
C LYS A 316 12.60 13.02 -18.99
N GLN A 317 11.33 12.97 -18.59
CA GLN A 317 10.88 13.44 -17.28
C GLN A 317 11.36 12.50 -16.17
N LEU A 318 11.29 11.18 -16.40
CA LEU A 318 11.83 10.15 -15.51
C LEU A 318 13.32 10.34 -15.25
N TYR A 319 14.10 10.55 -16.31
CA TYR A 319 15.53 10.81 -16.18
C TYR A 319 15.81 12.09 -15.37
N HIS A 320 15.14 13.18 -15.72
CA HIS A 320 15.33 14.47 -15.07
C HIS A 320 14.91 14.49 -13.60
N ASP A 321 13.73 13.97 -13.29
CA ASP A 321 13.20 13.93 -11.92
C ASP A 321 13.97 12.91 -11.07
N GLY A 322 14.41 11.79 -11.66
CA GLY A 322 15.33 10.85 -11.04
C GLY A 322 16.67 11.48 -10.66
N MET A 323 17.29 12.27 -11.55
CA MET A 323 18.52 13.01 -11.22
C MET A 323 18.30 14.00 -10.07
N LYS A 324 17.19 14.75 -10.10
CA LYS A 324 16.83 15.67 -9.01
C LYS A 324 16.67 14.95 -7.68
N PHE A 325 15.94 13.84 -7.67
CA PHE A 325 15.75 13.00 -6.49
C PHE A 325 17.09 12.46 -5.96
N HIS A 326 17.96 11.93 -6.82
CA HIS A 326 19.28 11.44 -6.39
C HIS A 326 20.14 12.55 -5.78
N LYS A 327 20.14 13.75 -6.36
CA LYS A 327 20.84 14.90 -5.80
C LYS A 327 20.28 15.27 -4.43
N ALA A 328 18.97 15.45 -4.33
CA ALA A 328 18.29 15.82 -3.08
C ALA A 328 18.49 14.78 -1.97
N ARG A 329 18.39 13.48 -2.31
CA ARG A 329 18.62 12.38 -1.37
C ARG A 329 20.03 12.38 -0.79
N ASN A 330 21.05 12.62 -1.62
CA ASN A 330 22.44 12.71 -1.16
C ASN A 330 22.67 13.93 -0.27
N GLU A 331 22.06 15.07 -0.59
CA GLU A 331 22.12 16.27 0.25
C GLU A 331 21.45 16.04 1.62
N ARG A 332 20.30 15.37 1.66
CA ARG A 332 19.61 14.96 2.91
C ARG A 332 20.48 14.05 3.76
N LEU A 333 21.14 13.05 3.15
CA LEU A 333 22.03 12.14 3.88
C LEU A 333 23.20 12.90 4.53
N ARG A 334 23.85 13.80 3.77
CA ARG A 334 24.97 14.62 4.30
C ARG A 334 24.53 15.47 5.49
N LYS A 335 23.33 16.07 5.41
CA LYS A 335 22.76 16.86 6.52
C LYS A 335 22.45 16.04 7.77
N ARG A 336 22.16 14.73 7.64
CA ARG A 336 21.93 13.85 8.80
C ARG A 336 23.24 13.38 9.45
N GLN A 337 24.33 13.33 8.68
CA GLN A 337 25.63 12.81 9.13
C GLN A 337 26.59 13.89 9.67
N GLY A 338 26.37 15.16 9.34
CA GLY A 338 27.16 16.31 9.82
C GLY A 338 26.48 17.01 10.98
#